data_AF-A0A522RNA2-F1
#
_entry.id   AF-A0A522RNA2-F1
#
_cell.length_a   1.000
_cell.length_b   1.000
_cell.length_c   1.000
_cell.angle_alpha   90.00
_cell.angle_beta   90.00
_cell.angle_gamma   90.00
#
_symmetry.space_group_name_H-M   'P 1'
#
loop_
_entity.id
_entity.type
_entity.pdbx_description
1 polymer ?
#
loop_
_entity_poly.entity_id
_entity_poly.type
_entity_poly.pdbx_seq_one_letter_code
_entity_poly.pdbx_strand_id
1 'polypeptide(L)'
;VVPIVVTAVGMFFFYARLGLTNSYIGLILAHTALAAPFVVITVTATLSGFDTNLVRAGANLGANPWRVFRSITLPLILPGVISGALFAFVTSFDEVVVVLFVGGVDQRTVPRQMWSGIREAMTPTILAAATLLVLFASFLMIAVELLQSRNERLGGTAGTRET
;
A
#
# COMPACT_ATOMS: atom_id res chain seq x y z
N VAL A 1 -0.90 -1.02 -19.91
CA VAL A 1 -0.58 0.07 -18.96
C VAL A 1 -1.48 1.26 -19.29
N VAL A 2 -2.40 1.63 -18.39
CA VAL A 2 -3.25 2.83 -18.59
C VAL A 2 -2.48 4.03 -18.03
N PRO A 3 -2.34 5.15 -18.76
CA PRO A 3 -1.69 6.34 -18.23
C PRO A 3 -2.41 6.86 -16.99
N ILE A 4 -1.66 7.21 -15.93
CA ILE A 4 -2.25 7.63 -14.65
C ILE A 4 -3.16 8.85 -14.80
N VAL A 5 -2.81 9.77 -15.71
CA VAL A 5 -3.63 10.94 -16.03
C VAL A 5 -5.00 10.53 -16.55
N VAL A 6 -5.10 9.50 -17.39
CA VAL A 6 -6.37 8.99 -17.92
C VAL A 6 -7.21 8.40 -16.78
N THR A 7 -6.58 7.63 -15.90
CA THR A 7 -7.24 7.09 -14.70
C THR A 7 -7.74 8.19 -13.78
N ALA A 8 -6.94 9.23 -13.53
CA ALA A 8 -7.29 10.35 -12.67
C ALA A 8 -8.46 11.18 -13.25
N VAL A 9 -8.47 11.42 -14.56
CA VAL A 9 -9.59 12.09 -15.25
C VAL A 9 -10.86 11.24 -15.17
N GLY A 10 -10.76 9.92 -15.38
CA GLY A 10 -11.89 9.00 -15.24
C GLY A 10 -12.45 9.00 -13.81
N MET A 11 -11.58 8.94 -12.80
CA MET A 11 -11.95 9.03 -11.39
C MET A 11 -12.63 10.36 -11.08
N PHE A 12 -12.14 11.48 -11.61
CA PHE A 12 -12.76 12.79 -11.42
C PHE A 12 -14.22 12.81 -11.89
N PHE A 13 -14.50 12.39 -13.13
CA PHE A 13 -15.88 12.38 -13.64
C PHE A 13 -16.79 11.43 -12.83
N PHE A 14 -16.26 10.27 -12.44
CA PHE A 14 -17.01 9.32 -11.62
C PHE A 14 -17.32 9.89 -10.22
N TYR A 15 -16.33 10.48 -9.55
CA TYR A 15 -16.49 11.05 -8.21
C TYR A 15 -17.29 12.34 -8.22
N ALA A 16 -17.22 13.15 -9.28
CA ALA A 16 -18.02 14.35 -9.42
C ALA A 16 -19.52 14.01 -9.40
N ARG A 17 -19.92 12.92 -10.09
CA ARG A 17 -21.31 12.44 -10.08
C ARG A 17 -21.78 11.98 -8.69
N LEU A 18 -20.85 11.49 -7.86
CA LEU A 18 -21.13 11.01 -6.50
C LEU A 18 -20.94 12.10 -5.43
N GLY A 19 -20.49 13.31 -5.79
CA GLY A 19 -20.16 14.37 -4.84
C GLY A 19 -18.90 14.08 -4.00
N LEU A 20 -18.00 13.22 -4.47
CA LEU A 20 -16.78 12.82 -3.75
C LEU A 20 -15.55 13.67 -4.11
N THR A 21 -15.60 14.47 -5.18
CA THR A 21 -14.54 15.43 -5.52
C THR A 21 -14.38 16.48 -4.43
N ASN A 22 -13.17 17.00 -4.26
CA ASN A 22 -12.85 18.01 -3.23
C ASN A 22 -13.13 17.54 -1.79
N SER A 23 -13.10 16.24 -1.54
CA SER A 23 -13.30 15.66 -0.21
C SER A 23 -12.15 14.75 0.19
N TYR A 24 -11.84 14.68 1.48
CA TYR A 24 -10.86 13.73 2.00
C TYR A 24 -11.28 12.28 1.76
N ILE A 25 -12.58 11.98 1.85
CA ILE A 25 -13.12 10.64 1.63
C ILE A 25 -12.87 10.21 0.18
N GLY A 26 -13.19 11.07 -0.79
CA GLY A 26 -12.88 10.81 -2.20
C GLY A 26 -11.39 10.60 -2.42
N LEU A 27 -10.54 11.44 -1.82
CA LEU A 27 -9.09 11.27 -1.93
C LEU A 27 -8.63 9.91 -1.39
N ILE A 28 -9.08 9.53 -0.18
CA ILE A 28 -8.74 8.26 0.46
C ILE A 28 -9.18 7.08 -0.42
N LEU A 29 -10.39 7.12 -0.98
CA LEU A 29 -10.89 6.06 -1.86
C LEU A 29 -10.09 5.97 -3.16
N ALA A 30 -9.70 7.10 -3.75
CA ALA A 30 -8.87 7.11 -4.96
C ALA A 30 -7.49 6.49 -4.70
N HIS A 31 -6.81 6.92 -3.64
CA HIS A 31 -5.52 6.36 -3.25
C HIS A 31 -5.64 4.87 -2.88
N THR A 32 -6.69 4.49 -2.17
CA THR A 32 -6.94 3.08 -1.82
C THR A 32 -7.15 2.23 -3.07
N ALA A 33 -7.92 2.69 -4.05
CA ALA A 33 -8.16 1.96 -5.29
C ALA A 33 -6.87 1.73 -6.10
N LEU A 34 -5.96 2.71 -6.09
CA LEU A 34 -4.67 2.62 -6.79
C LEU A 34 -3.65 1.76 -6.03
N ALA A 35 -3.69 1.80 -4.69
CA ALA A 35 -2.76 1.09 -3.83
C ALA A 35 -3.18 -0.36 -3.52
N ALA A 36 -4.47 -0.68 -3.61
CA ALA A 36 -5.02 -2.00 -3.29
C ALA A 36 -4.36 -3.17 -4.03
N PRO A 37 -4.03 -3.08 -5.34
CA PRO A 37 -3.38 -4.19 -6.05
C PRO A 37 -2.05 -4.60 -5.42
N PHE A 38 -1.28 -3.65 -4.89
CA PHE A 38 0.01 -3.94 -4.24
C PHE A 38 -0.18 -4.77 -2.97
N VAL A 39 -1.18 -4.42 -2.15
CA VAL A 39 -1.53 -5.18 -0.94
C VAL A 39 -2.00 -6.58 -1.32
N VAL A 40 -2.85 -6.71 -2.33
CA VAL A 40 -3.36 -8.00 -2.79
C VAL A 40 -2.22 -8.90 -3.25
N ILE A 41 -1.28 -8.38 -4.03
CA ILE A 41 -0.12 -9.14 -4.52
C ILE A 41 0.72 -9.68 -3.35
N THR A 42 1.11 -8.84 -2.39
CA THR A 42 2.00 -9.27 -1.29
C THR A 42 1.30 -10.24 -0.34
N VAL A 43 0.04 -9.99 -0.01
CA VAL A 43 -0.75 -10.86 0.87
C VAL A 43 -0.99 -12.21 0.21
N THR A 44 -1.34 -12.23 -1.08
CA THR A 44 -1.55 -13.47 -1.85
C THR A 44 -0.25 -14.27 -1.96
N ALA A 45 0.89 -13.62 -2.23
CA ALA A 45 2.19 -14.29 -2.27
C ALA A 45 2.53 -14.96 -0.94
N THR A 46 2.21 -14.31 0.17
CA THR A 46 2.45 -14.87 1.51
C THR A 46 1.48 -16.03 1.80
N LEU A 47 0.21 -15.89 1.44
CA LEU A 47 -0.81 -16.95 1.56
C LEU A 47 -0.45 -18.23 0.79
N SER A 48 0.06 -18.10 -0.44
CA SER A 48 0.42 -19.23 -1.29
C SER A 48 1.50 -20.14 -0.70
N GLY A 49 2.32 -19.63 0.23
CA GLY A 49 3.36 -20.39 0.92
C GLY A 49 2.90 -21.13 2.18
N PHE A 50 1.64 -20.97 2.62
CA PHE A 50 1.19 -21.50 3.91
C PHE A 50 0.34 -22.79 3.80
N ASP A 51 0.51 -23.68 4.78
CA ASP A 51 -0.29 -24.90 4.87
C ASP A 51 -1.72 -24.61 5.34
N THR A 52 -2.68 -24.84 4.43
CA THR A 52 -4.12 -24.73 4.70
C THR A 52 -4.64 -25.75 5.72
N ASN A 53 -3.87 -26.80 6.05
CA ASN A 53 -4.23 -27.75 7.10
C ASN A 53 -4.34 -27.09 8.48
N LEU A 54 -3.60 -26.01 8.76
CA LEU A 54 -3.72 -25.25 10.02
C LEU A 54 -5.14 -24.66 10.19
N VAL A 55 -5.70 -24.14 9.10
CA VAL A 55 -7.07 -23.60 9.06
C VAL A 55 -8.09 -24.72 9.28
N ARG A 56 -7.91 -25.87 8.63
CA ARG A 56 -8.77 -27.05 8.77
C ARG A 56 -8.72 -27.63 10.19
N ALA A 57 -7.54 -27.71 10.79
CA ALA A 57 -7.36 -28.15 12.17
C ALA A 57 -8.08 -27.22 13.16
N GLY A 58 -7.98 -25.90 12.99
CA GLY A 58 -8.73 -24.94 13.81
C GLY A 58 -10.24 -25.14 13.71
N ALA A 59 -10.77 -25.34 12.49
CA ALA A 59 -12.18 -25.62 12.27
C ALA A 59 -12.64 -26.95 12.90
N ASN A 60 -11.82 -28.01 12.79
CA ASN A 60 -12.10 -29.32 13.39
C ASN A 60 -12.14 -29.28 14.92
N LEU A 61 -11.41 -28.35 15.56
CA LEU A 61 -11.46 -28.09 17.00
C LEU A 61 -12.67 -27.23 17.42
N GLY A 62 -13.60 -26.94 16.51
CA GLY A 62 -14.82 -26.17 16.77
C GLY A 62 -14.61 -24.65 16.75
N ALA A 63 -13.47 -24.15 16.27
CA ALA A 63 -13.28 -22.71 16.14
C ALA A 63 -14.11 -22.15 14.97
N ASN A 64 -14.84 -21.07 15.22
CA ASN A 64 -15.56 -20.36 14.16
C ASN A 64 -14.58 -19.67 13.18
N PRO A 65 -15.02 -19.34 11.94
CA PRO A 65 -14.14 -18.76 10.92
C PRO A 65 -13.43 -17.48 11.36
N TRP A 66 -14.08 -16.63 12.16
CA TRP A 66 -13.48 -15.40 12.66
C TRP A 66 -12.33 -15.65 13.64
N ARG A 67 -12.47 -16.66 14.51
CA ARG A 67 -11.42 -17.10 15.43
C ARG A 67 -10.27 -17.73 14.67
N VAL A 68 -10.55 -18.59 13.68
CA VAL A 68 -9.53 -19.18 12.80
C VAL A 68 -8.76 -18.08 12.06
N PHE A 69 -9.46 -17.10 11.50
CA PHE A 69 -8.83 -15.97 10.83
C PHE A 69 -7.91 -15.20 11.80
N ARG A 70 -8.41 -14.76 12.96
CA ARG A 70 -7.63 -13.90 13.85
C ARG A 70 -6.49 -14.62 14.56
N SER A 71 -6.63 -15.90 14.86
CA SER A 71 -5.64 -16.68 15.62
C SER A 71 -4.64 -17.43 14.74
N ILE A 72 -4.99 -17.74 13.49
CA ILE A 72 -4.16 -18.54 12.59
C ILE A 72 -3.83 -17.75 11.33
N THR A 73 -4.84 -17.40 10.52
CA THR A 73 -4.60 -16.78 9.21
C THR A 73 -3.92 -15.41 9.31
N LEU A 74 -4.41 -14.52 10.17
CA LEU A 74 -3.93 -13.15 10.30
C LEU A 74 -2.47 -13.07 10.75
N PRO A 75 -2.03 -13.76 11.83
CA PRO A 75 -0.61 -13.82 12.20
C PRO A 75 0.29 -14.39 11.11
N LEU A 76 -0.20 -15.39 10.36
CA LEU A 76 0.54 -15.98 9.24
C LEU A 76 0.72 -14.98 8.10
N ILE A 77 -0.33 -14.28 7.67
CA ILE A 77 -0.24 -13.32 6.57
C ILE A 77 0.32 -11.96 6.99
N LEU A 78 0.52 -11.72 8.29
CA LEU A 78 0.92 -10.43 8.84
C LEU A 78 2.18 -9.86 8.19
N PRO A 79 3.27 -10.64 7.93
CA PRO A 79 4.43 -10.13 7.20
C PRO A 79 4.06 -9.60 5.81
N GLY A 80 3.23 -10.34 5.07
CA GLY A 80 2.72 -9.95 3.75
C GLY A 80 1.82 -8.72 3.78
N VAL A 81 1.00 -8.58 4.83
CA VAL A 81 0.16 -7.39 5.08
C VAL A 81 1.03 -6.18 5.34
N ILE A 82 2.08 -6.29 6.17
CA ILE A 82 2.99 -5.18 6.46
C ILE A 82 3.75 -4.76 5.18
N SER A 83 4.31 -5.71 4.43
CA SER A 83 4.96 -5.39 3.15
C SER A 83 3.99 -4.73 2.16
N GLY A 84 2.76 -5.24 2.07
CA GLY A 84 1.72 -4.66 1.22
C GLY A 84 1.33 -3.26 1.63
N ALA A 85 1.17 -3.01 2.93
CA ALA A 85 0.87 -1.70 3.48
C ALA A 85 1.98 -0.68 3.18
N LEU A 86 3.25 -1.09 3.26
CA LEU A 86 4.39 -0.24 2.93
C LEU A 86 4.41 0.13 1.43
N PHE A 87 4.21 -0.83 0.53
CA PHE A 87 4.09 -0.54 -0.91
C PHE A 87 2.90 0.37 -1.22
N ALA A 88 1.73 0.05 -0.65
CA ALA A 88 0.53 0.85 -0.79
C ALA A 88 0.75 2.30 -0.32
N PHE A 89 1.45 2.48 0.79
CA PHE A 89 1.81 3.79 1.30
C PHE A 89 2.75 4.54 0.36
N VAL A 90 3.83 3.91 -0.10
CA VAL A 90 4.79 4.54 -1.03
C VAL A 90 4.11 4.96 -2.33
N THR A 91 3.31 4.06 -2.93
CA THR A 91 2.53 4.38 -4.13
C THR A 91 1.53 5.50 -3.89
N SER A 92 0.79 5.46 -2.78
CA SER A 92 -0.15 6.53 -2.44
C SER A 92 0.55 7.86 -2.19
N PHE A 93 1.73 7.83 -1.59
CA PHE A 93 2.50 9.01 -1.23
C PHE A 93 3.07 9.70 -2.47
N ASP A 94 3.52 8.94 -3.48
CA ASP A 94 4.06 9.50 -4.73
C ASP A 94 2.97 10.01 -5.69
N GLU A 95 1.69 9.71 -5.41
CA GLU A 95 0.60 9.96 -6.34
C GLU A 95 0.07 11.40 -6.27
N VAL A 96 0.80 12.32 -6.91
CA VAL A 96 0.39 13.72 -7.01
C VAL A 96 -0.69 13.97 -8.07
N VAL A 97 -0.71 13.18 -9.15
CA VAL A 97 -1.60 13.44 -10.30
C VAL A 97 -3.05 13.29 -9.86
N VAL A 98 -3.38 12.21 -9.17
CA VAL A 98 -4.76 11.98 -8.69
C VAL A 98 -5.23 13.08 -7.74
N VAL A 99 -4.35 13.57 -6.86
CA VAL A 99 -4.65 14.67 -5.95
C VAL A 99 -4.95 15.97 -6.71
N LEU A 100 -4.23 16.23 -7.81
CA LEU A 100 -4.46 17.41 -8.65
C LEU A 100 -5.81 17.38 -9.39
N PHE A 101 -6.31 16.18 -9.72
CA PHE A 101 -7.60 16.03 -10.40
C PHE A 101 -8.78 15.93 -9.42
N VAL A 102 -8.64 15.13 -8.36
CA VAL A 102 -9.76 14.78 -7.45
C VAL A 102 -9.82 15.69 -6.22
N GLY A 103 -8.67 16.24 -5.79
CA GLY A 103 -8.54 17.06 -4.59
C GLY A 103 -8.84 18.55 -4.82
N GLY A 104 -9.49 19.18 -3.84
CA GLY A 104 -9.80 20.62 -3.84
C GLY A 104 -8.71 21.46 -3.17
N VAL A 105 -8.90 22.77 -3.07
CA VAL A 105 -7.89 23.70 -2.54
C VAL A 105 -7.49 23.38 -1.08
N ASP A 106 -8.41 22.83 -0.30
CA ASP A 106 -8.20 22.51 1.12
C ASP A 106 -7.50 21.16 1.33
N GLN A 107 -7.55 20.25 0.35
CA GLN A 107 -6.96 18.92 0.42
C GLN A 107 -5.49 18.98 0.02
N ARG A 108 -4.68 19.52 0.92
CA ARG A 108 -3.25 19.69 0.73
C ARG A 108 -2.50 18.43 1.19
N THR A 109 -1.77 17.82 0.26
CA THR A 109 -0.80 16.76 0.55
C THR A 109 0.62 17.29 0.36
N VAL A 110 1.61 16.65 0.98
CA VAL A 110 3.02 17.04 0.86
C VAL A 110 3.47 17.09 -0.63
N PRO A 111 3.23 16.06 -1.46
CA PRO A 111 3.61 16.10 -2.87
C PRO A 111 2.91 17.21 -3.66
N ARG A 112 1.63 17.49 -3.36
CA ARG A 112 0.89 18.57 -4.03
C ARG A 112 1.47 19.95 -3.71
N GLN A 113 1.82 20.19 -2.46
CA GLN A 113 2.42 21.47 -2.06
C GLN A 113 3.82 21.65 -2.68
N MET A 114 4.60 20.57 -2.77
CA MET A 114 5.86 20.61 -3.48
C MET A 114 5.65 20.90 -4.97
N TRP A 115 4.66 20.27 -5.60
CA TRP A 115 4.29 20.54 -7.00
C TRP A 115 3.88 22.00 -7.24
N SER A 116 3.05 22.59 -6.37
CA SER A 116 2.66 24.00 -6.50
C SER A 116 3.86 24.93 -6.26
N GLY A 117 4.68 24.65 -5.24
CA GLY A 117 5.88 25.43 -4.96
C GLY A 117 6.86 25.43 -6.12
N ILE A 118 7.03 24.28 -6.80
CA ILE A 118 7.90 24.17 -7.97
C ILE A 118 7.45 25.13 -9.10
N ARG A 119 6.15 25.31 -9.26
CA ARG A 119 5.58 26.20 -10.30
C ARG A 119 5.64 27.67 -9.93
N GLU A 120 5.54 28.01 -8.65
CA GLU A 120 5.47 29.40 -8.18
C GLU A 120 6.86 30.01 -7.94
N ALA A 121 7.81 29.27 -7.34
CA ALA A 121 9.21 29.65 -7.23
C ALA A 121 10.09 28.47 -6.73
N MET A 122 11.24 28.24 -7.37
CA MET A 122 12.27 27.30 -6.89
C MET A 122 12.87 27.79 -5.56
N THR A 123 12.27 27.44 -4.43
CA THR A 123 12.79 27.78 -3.10
C THR A 123 13.70 26.66 -2.55
N PRO A 124 14.76 26.99 -1.78
CA PRO A 124 15.59 25.98 -1.11
C PRO A 124 14.81 25.00 -0.23
N THR A 125 13.64 25.41 0.26
CA THR A 125 12.71 24.59 1.06
C THR A 125 12.20 23.37 0.28
N ILE A 126 11.92 23.51 -1.01
CA ILE A 126 11.47 22.38 -1.85
C ILE A 126 12.60 21.36 -2.02
N LEU A 127 13.84 21.84 -2.20
CA LEU A 127 15.01 20.98 -2.30
C LEU A 127 15.25 20.21 -1.00
N ALA A 128 15.12 20.87 0.16
CA ALA A 128 15.21 20.22 1.46
C ALA A 128 14.08 19.20 1.70
N ALA A 129 12.86 19.50 1.27
CA ALA A 129 11.75 18.55 1.32
C ALA A 129 12.03 17.34 0.41
N ALA A 130 12.52 17.55 -0.82
CA ALA A 130 12.85 16.49 -1.76
C ALA A 130 13.92 15.54 -1.21
N THR A 131 14.99 16.06 -0.59
CA THR A 131 16.03 15.20 0.01
C THR A 131 15.48 14.38 1.18
N LEU A 132 14.64 14.97 2.05
CA LEU A 132 13.96 14.25 3.12
C LEU A 132 13.04 13.15 2.59
N LEU A 133 12.30 13.40 1.50
CA LEU A 133 11.43 12.41 0.88
C LEU A 133 12.21 11.27 0.25
N VAL A 134 13.35 11.56 -0.39
CA VAL A 134 14.25 10.52 -0.91
C VAL A 134 14.76 9.64 0.22
N LEU A 135 15.26 10.24 1.31
CA LEU A 135 15.73 9.49 2.47
C LEU A 135 14.62 8.64 3.10
N PHE A 136 13.41 9.20 3.19
CA PHE A 136 12.25 8.50 3.73
C PHE A 136 11.83 7.32 2.83
N ALA A 137 11.79 7.51 1.50
CA ALA A 137 11.48 6.44 0.55
C ALA A 137 12.55 5.34 0.58
N SER A 138 13.84 5.71 0.62
CA SER A 138 14.94 4.74 0.77
C SER A 138 14.83 3.96 2.08
N PHE A 139 14.52 4.62 3.19
CA PHE A 139 14.29 3.96 4.47
C PHE A 139 13.13 2.96 4.40
N LEU A 140 12.01 3.34 3.77
CA LEU A 140 10.86 2.45 3.60
C LEU A 140 11.20 1.23 2.73
N MET A 141 11.94 1.41 1.63
CA MET A 141 12.39 0.28 0.80
C MET A 141 13.28 -0.69 1.60
N ILE A 142 14.25 -0.18 2.35
CA ILE A 142 15.11 -1.00 3.20
C ILE A 142 14.26 -1.74 4.25
N ALA A 143 13.28 -1.07 4.87
CA ALA A 143 12.38 -1.69 5.83
C ALA A 143 11.57 -2.84 5.20
N VAL A 144 11.08 -2.68 3.96
CA VAL A 144 10.39 -3.74 3.23
C VAL A 144 11.31 -4.94 3.00
N GLU A 145 12.54 -4.72 2.54
CA GLU A 145 13.49 -5.80 2.25
C GLU A 145 13.93 -6.56 3.51
N LEU A 146 14.13 -5.86 4.62
CA LEU A 146 14.38 -6.48 5.93
C LEU A 146 13.21 -7.34 6.41
N LEU A 147 11.96 -6.92 6.15
CA LEU A 147 10.78 -7.70 6.51
C LEU A 147 10.63 -8.95 5.62
N GLN A 148 10.90 -8.82 4.32
CA GLN A 148 10.83 -9.94 3.37
C GLN A 148 11.91 -10.98 3.64
N SER A 149 13.15 -10.56 3.83
CA SER A 149 14.28 -11.48 4.13
C SER A 149 14.09 -12.27 5.43
N ARG A 150 13.39 -11.72 6.42
CA ARG A 150 13.00 -12.47 7.64
C ARG A 150 11.97 -13.55 7.35
N ASN A 151 11.05 -13.31 6.42
CA ASN A 151 10.01 -14.27 6.05
C ASN A 151 10.58 -15.47 5.29
N GLU A 152 11.53 -15.24 4.38
CA GLU A 152 12.24 -16.29 3.64
C GLU A 152 13.01 -17.24 4.57
N ARG A 153 13.68 -16.70 5.59
CA ARG A 153 14.42 -17.50 6.60
C ARG A 153 13.52 -18.38 7.47
N LEU A 154 12.27 -17.96 7.70
CA LEU A 154 11.29 -18.73 8.49
C LEU A 154 10.59 -19.81 7.66
N GLY A 155 10.46 -19.63 6.33
CA GLY A 155 9.92 -20.64 5.42
C GLY A 155 10.95 -21.69 4.92
N GLY A 156 12.24 -21.41 5.04
CA GLY A 156 13.32 -22.23 4.47
C GLY A 156 13.74 -23.49 5.25
N THR A 157 13.20 -23.75 6.44
CA THR A 157 13.57 -24.94 7.26
C THR A 157 12.80 -26.22 6.91
N ALA A 158 11.89 -26.20 5.94
CA ALA A 158 11.07 -27.36 5.57
C ALA A 158 11.59 -28.18 4.36
N GLY A 159 12.70 -27.80 3.72
CA GLY A 159 13.08 -28.32 2.40
C GLY A 159 14.39 -29.10 2.26
N THR A 160 15.15 -29.38 3.33
CA THR A 160 16.53 -29.92 3.20
C THR A 160 16.78 -31.29 3.83
N ARG A 161 15.76 -32.14 3.93
CA ARG A 161 15.94 -33.57 4.18
C ARG A 161 15.22 -34.37 3.11
N GLU A 162 15.90 -34.61 1.99
CA GLU A 162 15.85 -35.83 1.17
C GLU A 162 16.59 -35.60 -0.15
N THR A 163 17.91 -35.80 -0.10
CA THR A 163 18.71 -36.49 -1.14
C THR A 163 19.90 -37.12 -0.45
#